data_AF-A0A661RGD7-F1
#
_entry.id   AF-A0A661RGD7-F1
#
_cell.length_a   1.000
_cell.length_b   1.000
_cell.length_c   1.000
_cell.angle_alpha   90.00
_cell.angle_beta   90.00
_cell.angle_gamma   90.00
#
_symmetry.space_group_name_H-M   'P 1'
#
loop_
_entity.id
_entity.type
_entity.pdbx_description
1 polymer ?
#
loop_
_entity_poly.entity_id
_entity_poly.type
_entity_poly.pdbx_seq_one_letter_code
_entity_poly.pdbx_strand_id
1 'polypeptide(L)'
;MGKKFATLGYGFHLEETRIMLAFALQQDDQQSVRDYCIQNWPQKSVPNKVRMWNHLSKRYFKIDRGRILHTPFLKLYGKLAANEQDSLDLIFFKLCCETPVVFESLRALATSSFLNTGEAVFAKYHLDQLLENIFGHVPKSTCERVRQILIKAGRLRLSGNNYTTVAYCPAEPVLGYVLYHDAEQNGWRAPSTLTIMEQGTIVPAFLCNRPLLVAATKRLASKGHCEYHQHGHTDQVQLTHHTLEEFVDAWQ
;
A
#
# COMPACT_ATOMS: atom_id res chain seq x y z
N MET A 1 8.55 -17.68 -16.70
CA MET A 1 7.46 -16.74 -16.38
C MET A 1 6.61 -17.12 -15.15
N GLY A 2 6.68 -18.34 -14.59
CA GLY A 2 5.82 -18.76 -13.46
C GLY A 2 6.14 -18.22 -12.05
N LYS A 3 7.26 -17.51 -11.83
CA LYS A 3 7.64 -17.02 -10.49
C LYS A 3 6.85 -15.80 -10.00
N LYS A 4 6.28 -14.97 -10.91
CA LYS A 4 5.58 -13.72 -10.54
C LYS A 4 4.17 -13.94 -9.96
N PHE A 5 3.52 -15.07 -10.27
CA PHE A 5 2.18 -15.40 -9.74
C PHE A 5 2.20 -16.05 -8.35
N ALA A 6 3.33 -16.62 -7.95
CA ALA A 6 3.44 -17.41 -6.73
C ALA A 6 3.26 -16.59 -5.43
N THR A 7 3.42 -15.26 -5.50
CA THR A 7 3.36 -14.36 -4.33
C THR A 7 1.93 -13.96 -3.92
N LEU A 8 0.93 -14.23 -4.75
CA LEU A 8 -0.50 -14.07 -4.41
C LEU A 8 -1.05 -15.20 -3.53
N GLY A 9 -0.24 -16.25 -3.26
CA GLY A 9 -0.65 -17.51 -2.65
C GLY A 9 -1.51 -17.37 -1.39
N TYR A 10 -1.37 -16.26 -0.68
CA TYR A 10 -2.04 -15.97 0.59
C TYR A 10 -2.94 -14.71 0.57
N GLY A 11 -3.20 -14.06 -0.56
CA GLY A 11 -4.13 -12.91 -0.59
C GLY A 11 -3.75 -11.76 0.37
N PHE A 12 -4.76 -11.01 0.84
CA PHE A 12 -4.54 -9.86 1.74
C PHE A 12 -4.25 -10.26 3.18
N HIS A 13 -5.02 -11.23 3.72
CA HIS A 13 -5.00 -11.64 5.14
C HIS A 13 -4.90 -10.45 6.10
N LEU A 14 -5.82 -9.50 5.95
CA LEU A 14 -5.79 -8.24 6.70
C LEU A 14 -5.81 -8.48 8.21
N GLU A 15 -6.77 -9.28 8.69
CA GLU A 15 -6.91 -9.57 10.13
C GLU A 15 -5.67 -10.27 10.68
N GLU A 16 -5.16 -11.27 9.96
CA GLU A 16 -3.96 -11.99 10.40
C GLU A 16 -2.71 -11.10 10.36
N THR A 17 -2.63 -10.20 9.39
CA THR A 17 -1.57 -9.18 9.29
C THR A 17 -1.66 -8.22 10.47
N ARG A 18 -2.86 -7.70 10.80
CA ARG A 18 -3.06 -6.79 11.95
C ARG A 18 -2.63 -7.45 13.26
N ILE A 19 -3.03 -8.71 13.51
CA ILE A 19 -2.61 -9.47 14.69
C ILE A 19 -1.07 -9.59 14.74
N MET A 20 -0.46 -9.96 13.62
CA MET A 20 0.99 -10.15 13.52
C MET A 20 1.77 -8.86 13.77
N LEU A 21 1.35 -7.74 13.16
CA LEU A 21 2.00 -6.45 13.31
C LEU A 21 1.81 -5.89 14.73
N ALA A 22 0.60 -5.96 15.28
CA ALA A 22 0.31 -5.48 16.62
C ALA A 22 1.18 -6.18 17.69
N PHE A 23 1.39 -7.49 17.56
CA PHE A 23 2.24 -8.22 18.49
C PHE A 23 3.74 -7.95 18.26
N ALA A 24 4.17 -7.76 17.01
CA ALA A 24 5.55 -7.40 16.68
C ALA A 24 5.96 -5.99 17.16
N LEU A 25 5.01 -5.12 17.47
CA LEU A 25 5.30 -3.85 18.16
C LEU A 25 5.74 -4.03 19.61
N GLN A 26 5.40 -5.17 20.23
CA GLN A 26 5.65 -5.46 21.65
C GLN A 26 6.78 -6.48 21.86
N GLN A 27 7.11 -7.26 20.82
CA GLN A 27 8.06 -8.37 20.88
C GLN A 27 8.94 -8.38 19.64
N ASP A 28 10.25 -8.28 19.84
CA ASP A 28 11.23 -8.31 18.74
C ASP A 28 11.64 -9.74 18.36
N ASP A 29 11.42 -10.74 19.22
CA ASP A 29 11.83 -12.11 18.93
C ASP A 29 10.92 -12.75 17.87
N GLN A 30 11.51 -13.13 16.74
CA GLN A 30 10.78 -13.70 15.60
C GLN A 30 10.00 -14.95 16.00
N GLN A 31 10.58 -15.82 16.83
CA GLN A 31 9.97 -17.09 17.20
C GLN A 31 8.74 -16.86 18.11
N SER A 32 8.85 -15.93 19.06
CA SER A 32 7.76 -15.52 19.93
C SER A 32 6.59 -14.93 19.15
N VAL A 33 6.87 -14.04 18.18
CA VAL A 33 5.83 -13.48 17.30
C VAL A 33 5.19 -14.56 16.43
N ARG A 34 5.99 -15.47 15.87
CA ARG A 34 5.49 -16.60 15.09
C ARG A 34 4.54 -17.48 15.90
N ASP A 35 4.93 -17.86 17.10
CA ASP A 35 4.17 -18.79 17.92
C ASP A 35 2.86 -18.16 18.40
N TYR A 36 2.89 -16.87 18.75
CA TYR A 36 1.68 -16.09 19.01
C TYR A 36 0.73 -16.08 17.80
N CYS A 37 1.24 -15.82 16.60
CA CYS A 37 0.45 -15.84 15.36
C CYS A 37 -0.18 -17.22 15.10
N ILE A 38 0.60 -18.30 15.25
CA ILE A 38 0.10 -19.67 15.06
C ILE A 38 -0.99 -20.02 16.08
N GLN A 39 -0.96 -19.47 17.29
CA GLN A 39 -2.02 -19.68 18.27
C GLN A 39 -3.29 -18.89 17.93
N ASN A 40 -3.14 -17.60 17.59
CA ASN A 40 -4.27 -16.66 17.50
C ASN A 40 -4.93 -16.56 16.12
N TRP A 41 -4.27 -17.01 15.05
CA TRP A 41 -4.87 -16.96 13.72
C TRP A 41 -6.05 -17.94 13.55
N PRO A 42 -7.08 -17.59 12.77
CA PRO A 42 -8.35 -18.32 12.73
C PRO A 42 -8.29 -19.66 11.95
N GLN A 43 -7.24 -19.91 11.18
CA GLN A 43 -7.13 -21.13 10.38
C GLN A 43 -7.08 -22.37 11.27
N LYS A 44 -7.84 -23.43 10.96
CA LYS A 44 -7.85 -24.65 11.79
C LYS A 44 -6.54 -25.46 11.72
N SER A 45 -5.79 -25.35 10.63
CA SER A 45 -4.64 -26.20 10.34
C SER A 45 -3.33 -25.48 10.68
N VAL A 46 -2.52 -26.06 11.58
CA VAL A 46 -1.17 -25.56 11.91
C VAL A 46 -0.27 -25.46 10.67
N PRO A 47 -0.19 -26.46 9.77
CA PRO A 47 0.54 -26.32 8.51
C PRO A 47 0.12 -25.10 7.67
N ASN A 48 -1.18 -24.76 7.63
CA ASN A 48 -1.64 -23.57 6.91
C ASN A 48 -1.17 -22.27 7.59
N LYS A 49 -1.25 -22.20 8.92
CA LYS A 49 -0.73 -21.08 9.70
C LYS A 49 0.77 -20.89 9.49
N VAL A 50 1.56 -21.97 9.53
CA VAL A 50 3.01 -21.91 9.29
C VAL A 50 3.34 -21.40 7.89
N ARG A 51 2.62 -21.88 6.86
CA ARG A 51 2.84 -21.37 5.52
C ARG A 51 2.47 -19.89 5.42
N MET A 52 1.34 -19.47 5.99
CA MET A 52 0.93 -18.07 6.02
C MET A 52 1.97 -17.19 6.73
N TRP A 53 2.51 -17.63 7.87
CA TRP A 53 3.64 -16.98 8.55
C TRP A 53 4.82 -16.76 7.61
N ASN A 54 5.25 -17.81 6.90
CA ASN A 54 6.38 -17.71 5.97
C ASN A 54 6.16 -16.68 4.85
N HIS A 55 4.92 -16.36 4.53
CA HIS A 55 4.58 -15.33 3.53
C HIS A 55 4.41 -13.95 4.14
N LEU A 56 3.65 -13.81 5.23
CA LEU A 56 3.40 -12.51 5.85
C LEU A 56 4.65 -11.93 6.51
N SER A 57 5.45 -12.76 7.19
CA SER A 57 6.71 -12.30 7.80
C SER A 57 7.69 -11.74 6.77
N LYS A 58 7.85 -12.41 5.62
CA LYS A 58 8.69 -11.90 4.52
C LYS A 58 8.19 -10.60 3.92
N ARG A 59 6.87 -10.40 3.91
CA ARG A 59 6.24 -9.19 3.36
C ARG A 59 6.42 -7.98 4.28
N TYR A 60 6.27 -8.16 5.59
CA TYR A 60 6.16 -7.03 6.52
C TYR A 60 7.34 -6.87 7.49
N PHE A 61 8.19 -7.89 7.67
CA PHE A 61 9.32 -7.83 8.59
C PHE A 61 10.65 -7.88 7.87
N LYS A 62 11.61 -7.13 8.41
CA LYS A 62 13.03 -7.33 8.20
C LYS A 62 13.58 -8.01 9.44
N ILE A 63 14.23 -9.15 9.28
CA ILE A 63 14.71 -9.96 10.39
C ILE A 63 16.24 -10.03 10.32
N ASP A 64 16.90 -9.77 11.44
CA ASP A 64 18.33 -9.96 11.62
C ASP A 64 18.59 -10.84 12.84
N ARG A 65 19.31 -11.95 12.64
CA ARG A 65 19.66 -12.93 13.69
C ARG A 65 18.49 -13.32 14.61
N GLY A 66 17.30 -13.54 14.03
CA GLY A 66 16.09 -13.93 14.75
C GLY A 66 15.33 -12.77 15.42
N ARG A 67 15.79 -11.53 15.27
CA ARG A 67 15.10 -10.33 15.77
C ARG A 67 14.41 -9.58 14.63
N ILE A 68 13.17 -9.17 14.86
CA ILE A 68 12.40 -8.29 13.98
C ILE A 68 12.92 -6.87 14.18
N LEU A 69 13.35 -6.24 13.08
CA LEU A 69 13.81 -4.86 13.08
C LEU A 69 12.61 -3.91 12.98
N HIS A 70 12.63 -2.84 13.80
CA HIS A 70 11.66 -1.75 13.77
C HIS A 70 11.96 -0.81 12.60
N THR A 71 11.62 -1.27 11.39
CA THR A 71 11.73 -0.49 10.15
C THR A 71 10.78 0.73 10.18
N PRO A 72 10.97 1.74 9.30
CA PRO A 72 10.04 2.86 9.17
C PRO A 72 8.59 2.43 9.03
N PHE A 73 8.32 1.33 8.31
CA PHE A 73 6.99 0.75 8.19
C PHE A 73 6.40 0.36 9.55
N LEU A 74 7.14 -0.41 10.35
CA LEU A 74 6.64 -0.93 11.63
C LEU A 74 6.50 0.21 12.66
N LYS A 75 7.46 1.14 12.68
CA LYS A 75 7.39 2.35 13.50
C LYS A 75 6.15 3.18 13.20
N LEU A 76 5.90 3.49 11.91
CA LEU A 76 4.73 4.26 11.53
C LEU A 76 3.43 3.49 11.80
N TYR A 77 3.40 2.18 11.55
CA TYR A 77 2.25 1.36 11.91
C TYR A 77 1.90 1.46 13.40
N GLY A 78 2.91 1.45 14.29
CA GLY A 78 2.70 1.66 15.72
C GLY A 78 2.07 3.01 16.06
N LYS A 79 2.45 4.08 15.37
CA LYS A 79 1.87 5.42 15.53
C LYS A 79 0.42 5.50 15.01
N LEU A 80 0.08 4.69 14.01
CA LEU A 80 -1.24 4.70 13.36
C LEU A 80 -2.21 3.65 13.91
N ALA A 81 -1.81 2.79 14.84
CA ALA A 81 -2.59 1.63 15.28
C ALA A 81 -4.00 1.97 15.80
N ALA A 82 -4.19 3.19 16.32
CA ALA A 82 -5.50 3.69 16.78
C ALA A 82 -6.43 4.13 15.63
N ASN A 83 -5.89 4.45 14.45
CA ASN A 83 -6.67 4.82 13.27
C ASN A 83 -6.72 3.63 12.29
N GLU A 84 -7.91 3.03 12.18
CA GLU A 84 -8.12 1.84 11.37
C GLU A 84 -7.83 2.06 9.88
N GLN A 85 -8.24 3.20 9.33
CA GLN A 85 -8.11 3.51 7.91
C GLN A 85 -6.65 3.80 7.54
N ASP A 86 -5.94 4.60 8.34
CA ASP A 86 -4.54 4.93 8.08
C ASP A 86 -3.66 3.67 8.22
N SER A 87 -3.94 2.83 9.22
CA SER A 87 -3.30 1.53 9.38
C SER A 87 -3.55 0.61 8.18
N LEU A 88 -4.79 0.56 7.69
CA LEU A 88 -5.16 -0.21 6.50
C LEU A 88 -4.41 0.27 5.26
N ASP A 89 -4.36 1.58 5.04
CA ASP A 89 -3.69 2.19 3.90
C ASP A 89 -2.18 1.92 3.91
N LEU A 90 -1.53 1.98 5.07
CA LEU A 90 -0.12 1.65 5.22
C LEU A 90 0.16 0.16 4.92
N ILE A 91 -0.66 -0.75 5.49
CA ILE A 91 -0.56 -2.19 5.21
C ILE A 91 -0.76 -2.46 3.72
N PHE A 92 -1.76 -1.82 3.11
CA PHE A 92 -2.08 -1.99 1.70
C PHE A 92 -0.98 -1.45 0.78
N PHE A 93 -0.38 -0.30 1.13
CA PHE A 93 0.76 0.22 0.41
C PHE A 93 1.92 -0.78 0.40
N LYS A 94 2.27 -1.32 1.57
CA LYS A 94 3.32 -2.34 1.67
C LYS A 94 2.97 -3.61 0.89
N LEU A 95 1.70 -4.02 0.85
CA LEU A 95 1.24 -5.11 -0.02
C LEU A 95 1.52 -4.80 -1.50
N CYS A 96 1.23 -3.58 -1.95
CA CYS A 96 1.46 -3.16 -3.33
C CYS A 96 2.94 -3.25 -3.71
N CYS A 97 3.84 -2.76 -2.85
CA CYS A 97 5.28 -2.84 -3.08
C CYS A 97 5.78 -4.29 -3.26
N GLU A 98 5.23 -5.23 -2.49
CA GLU A 98 5.69 -6.62 -2.46
C GLU A 98 4.93 -7.55 -3.42
N THR A 99 3.85 -7.07 -4.03
CA THR A 99 2.91 -7.91 -4.80
C THR A 99 2.58 -7.26 -6.15
N PRO A 100 3.44 -7.41 -7.18
CA PRO A 100 3.34 -6.68 -8.45
C PRO A 100 1.99 -6.79 -9.14
N VAL A 101 1.35 -7.95 -9.11
CA VAL A 101 0.01 -8.16 -9.68
C VAL A 101 -1.06 -7.23 -9.10
N VAL A 102 -1.02 -6.90 -7.80
CA VAL A 102 -1.96 -5.95 -7.18
C VAL A 102 -1.65 -4.55 -7.66
N PHE A 103 -0.38 -4.18 -7.63
CA PHE A 103 0.08 -2.84 -7.98
C PHE A 103 -0.14 -2.50 -9.46
N GLU A 104 0.25 -3.39 -10.39
CA GLU A 104 0.05 -3.17 -11.82
C GLU A 104 -1.44 -3.16 -12.20
N SER A 105 -2.28 -3.93 -11.48
CA SER A 105 -3.73 -3.84 -11.67
C SER A 105 -4.25 -2.45 -11.36
N LEU A 106 -3.83 -1.88 -10.23
CA LEU A 106 -4.21 -0.53 -9.86
C LEU A 106 -3.66 0.52 -10.82
N ARG A 107 -2.40 0.37 -11.25
CA ARG A 107 -1.79 1.24 -12.27
C ARG A 107 -2.60 1.24 -13.56
N ALA A 108 -3.10 0.08 -13.99
CA ALA A 108 -3.94 -0.01 -15.18
C ALA A 108 -5.34 0.61 -14.99
N LEU A 109 -5.84 0.67 -13.74
CA LEU A 109 -7.09 1.37 -13.41
C LEU A 109 -6.93 2.89 -13.36
N ALA A 110 -5.73 3.39 -13.02
CA ALA A 110 -5.38 4.81 -12.97
C ALA A 110 -5.23 5.45 -14.37
N THR A 111 -6.22 5.27 -15.24
CA THR A 111 -6.26 5.84 -16.59
C THR A 111 -6.43 7.35 -16.55
N SER A 112 -5.99 8.07 -17.58
CA SER A 112 -6.16 9.53 -17.68
C SER A 112 -7.62 9.97 -17.52
N SER A 113 -8.57 9.18 -18.04
CA SER A 113 -10.01 9.45 -17.88
C SER A 113 -10.41 9.41 -16.40
N PHE A 114 -10.04 8.34 -15.69
CA PHE A 114 -10.32 8.22 -14.26
C PHE A 114 -9.62 9.30 -13.43
N LEU A 115 -8.36 9.61 -13.73
CA LEU A 115 -7.61 10.66 -13.02
C LEU A 115 -8.21 12.06 -13.23
N ASN A 116 -9.01 12.26 -14.29
CA ASN A 116 -9.71 13.50 -14.53
C ASN A 116 -11.09 13.55 -13.85
N THR A 117 -11.86 12.46 -13.91
CA THR A 117 -13.24 12.43 -13.36
C THR A 117 -13.29 12.10 -11.88
N GLY A 118 -12.31 11.34 -11.39
CA GLY A 118 -12.28 10.81 -10.04
C GLY A 118 -13.23 9.63 -9.79
N GLU A 119 -13.94 9.13 -10.81
CA GLU A 119 -14.87 8.02 -10.66
C GLU A 119 -14.84 7.13 -11.91
N ALA A 120 -14.92 5.81 -11.71
CA ALA A 120 -15.06 4.85 -12.79
C ALA A 120 -15.88 3.62 -12.38
N VAL A 121 -16.52 3.02 -13.37
CA VAL A 121 -17.33 1.81 -13.24
C VAL A 121 -16.81 0.74 -14.18
N PHE A 122 -16.59 -0.47 -13.67
CA PHE A 122 -16.05 -1.60 -14.40
C PHE A 122 -16.97 -2.81 -14.28
N ALA A 123 -17.25 -3.48 -15.39
CA ALA A 123 -17.79 -4.82 -15.35
C ALA A 123 -16.70 -5.81 -14.90
N LYS A 124 -17.12 -6.94 -14.31
CA LYS A 124 -16.20 -8.02 -13.91
C LYS A 124 -15.24 -8.43 -15.05
N TYR A 125 -15.79 -8.60 -16.25
CA TYR A 125 -15.03 -8.99 -17.44
C TYR A 125 -13.91 -8.00 -17.78
N HIS A 126 -14.15 -6.69 -17.64
CA HIS A 126 -13.12 -5.68 -17.91
C HIS A 126 -11.94 -5.79 -16.93
N LEU A 127 -12.22 -6.05 -15.64
CA LEU A 127 -11.16 -6.25 -14.65
C LEU A 127 -10.36 -7.55 -14.89
N ASP A 128 -11.04 -8.63 -15.30
CA ASP A 128 -10.38 -9.88 -15.70
C ASP A 128 -9.49 -9.66 -16.93
N GLN A 129 -9.99 -8.96 -17.94
CA GLN A 129 -9.25 -8.67 -19.17
C GLN A 129 -8.03 -7.76 -18.92
N LEU A 130 -8.14 -6.77 -18.03
CA LEU A 130 -7.00 -5.94 -17.62
C LEU A 130 -5.87 -6.79 -17.04
N LEU A 131 -6.20 -7.72 -16.15
CA LEU A 131 -5.23 -8.66 -15.57
C LEU A 131 -4.60 -9.55 -16.65
N GLU A 132 -5.40 -10.08 -17.57
CA GLU A 132 -4.91 -10.95 -18.64
C GLU A 132 -4.00 -10.19 -19.63
N ASN A 133 -4.31 -8.94 -19.93
CA ASN A 133 -3.48 -8.12 -20.82
C ASN A 133 -2.09 -7.83 -20.23
N ILE A 134 -1.99 -7.64 -18.91
CA ILE A 134 -0.73 -7.31 -18.24
C ILE A 134 0.12 -8.56 -17.99
N PHE A 135 -0.53 -9.65 -17.60
CA PHE A 135 0.16 -10.84 -17.07
C PHE A 135 0.06 -12.08 -17.98
N GLY A 136 -0.70 -12.03 -19.07
CA GLY A 136 -1.04 -13.20 -19.88
C GLY A 136 -2.13 -14.03 -19.21
N HIS A 137 -2.17 -15.35 -19.43
CA HIS A 137 -3.21 -16.19 -18.84
C HIS A 137 -3.19 -16.15 -17.29
N VAL A 138 -4.22 -15.57 -16.69
CA VAL A 138 -4.40 -15.48 -15.24
C VAL A 138 -5.52 -16.42 -14.79
N PRO A 139 -5.29 -17.33 -13.82
CA PRO A 139 -6.36 -18.19 -13.31
C PRO A 139 -7.51 -17.38 -12.71
N LYS A 140 -8.76 -17.80 -12.95
CA LYS A 140 -9.97 -17.13 -12.40
C LYS A 140 -9.91 -16.90 -10.88
N SER A 141 -9.31 -17.84 -10.14
CA SER A 141 -9.12 -17.74 -8.68
C SER A 141 -8.18 -16.60 -8.28
N THR A 142 -7.20 -16.29 -9.12
CA THR A 142 -6.29 -15.17 -8.93
C THR A 142 -6.98 -13.84 -9.20
N CYS A 143 -7.73 -13.74 -10.31
CA CYS A 143 -8.47 -12.51 -10.61
C CYS A 143 -9.49 -12.18 -9.52
N GLU A 144 -10.22 -13.19 -9.03
CA GLU A 144 -11.12 -13.02 -7.90
C GLU A 144 -10.39 -12.53 -6.65
N ARG A 145 -9.23 -13.11 -6.35
CA ARG A 145 -8.42 -12.71 -5.20
C ARG A 145 -7.95 -11.26 -5.30
N VAL A 146 -7.51 -10.81 -6.48
CA VAL A 146 -7.13 -9.40 -6.69
C VAL A 146 -8.33 -8.49 -6.41
N ARG A 147 -9.52 -8.78 -6.97
CA ARG A 147 -10.72 -7.98 -6.69
C ARG A 147 -11.07 -7.94 -5.22
N GLN A 148 -11.03 -9.08 -4.53
CA GLN A 148 -11.30 -9.13 -3.09
C GLN A 148 -10.28 -8.35 -2.27
N ILE A 149 -9.00 -8.37 -2.65
CA ILE A 149 -7.96 -7.52 -2.05
C ILE A 149 -8.33 -6.03 -2.22
N LEU A 150 -8.65 -5.61 -3.45
CA LEU A 150 -9.00 -4.22 -3.75
C LEU A 150 -10.28 -3.77 -3.04
N ILE A 151 -11.27 -4.64 -2.90
CA ILE A 151 -12.49 -4.35 -2.13
C ILE A 151 -12.17 -4.18 -0.64
N LYS A 152 -11.42 -5.13 -0.05
CA LYS A 152 -11.05 -5.06 1.38
C LYS A 152 -10.17 -3.86 1.71
N ALA A 153 -9.38 -3.38 0.75
CA ALA A 153 -8.58 -2.17 0.87
C ALA A 153 -9.36 -0.88 0.56
N GLY A 154 -10.65 -0.97 0.20
CA GLY A 154 -11.48 0.19 -0.13
C GLY A 154 -11.17 0.85 -1.48
N ARG A 155 -10.44 0.18 -2.39
CA ARG A 155 -10.13 0.69 -3.74
C ARG A 155 -11.19 0.35 -4.77
N LEU A 156 -11.97 -0.70 -4.51
CA LEU A 156 -13.15 -1.08 -5.30
C LEU A 156 -14.36 -1.26 -4.39
N ARG A 157 -15.55 -0.95 -4.90
CA ARG A 157 -16.83 -1.29 -4.27
C ARG A 157 -17.65 -2.14 -5.23
N LEU A 158 -18.17 -3.26 -4.76
CA LEU A 158 -19.11 -4.07 -5.53
C LEU A 158 -20.53 -3.50 -5.37
N SER A 159 -21.17 -3.17 -6.48
CA SER A 159 -22.57 -2.72 -6.53
C SER A 159 -23.29 -3.48 -7.66
N GLY A 160 -24.17 -4.42 -7.27
CA GLY A 160 -24.76 -5.37 -8.21
C GLY A 160 -23.68 -6.22 -8.92
N ASN A 161 -23.65 -6.14 -10.25
CA ASN A 161 -22.67 -6.84 -11.09
C ASN A 161 -21.45 -5.99 -11.48
N ASN A 162 -21.38 -4.75 -11.02
CA ASN A 162 -20.34 -3.79 -11.37
C ASN A 162 -19.44 -3.47 -10.19
N TYR A 163 -18.20 -3.11 -10.50
CA TYR A 163 -17.21 -2.61 -9.57
C TYR A 163 -17.06 -1.12 -9.78
N THR A 164 -17.20 -0.33 -8.74
CA THR A 164 -16.98 1.12 -8.79
C THR A 164 -15.70 1.48 -8.05
N THR A 165 -15.05 2.53 -8.51
CA THR A 165 -13.92 3.15 -7.82
C THR A 165 -14.09 4.65 -7.79
N VAL A 166 -13.60 5.26 -6.71
CA VAL A 166 -13.62 6.69 -6.48
C VAL A 166 -12.21 7.10 -6.10
N ALA A 167 -11.76 8.24 -6.62
CA ALA A 167 -10.43 8.75 -6.36
C ALA A 167 -10.24 8.99 -4.87
N TYR A 168 -9.10 8.55 -4.38
CA TYR A 168 -8.77 8.55 -2.97
C TYR A 168 -7.32 9.00 -2.77
N CYS A 169 -7.08 9.77 -1.72
CA CYS A 169 -5.74 10.11 -1.27
C CYS A 169 -5.64 9.72 0.20
N PRO A 170 -4.60 9.00 0.60
CA PRO A 170 -4.46 8.61 1.99
C PRO A 170 -4.22 9.82 2.88
N ALA A 171 -4.41 9.66 4.18
CA ALA A 171 -4.11 10.71 5.16
C ALA A 171 -2.61 11.09 5.12
N GLU A 172 -2.28 12.25 5.68
CA GLU A 172 -0.92 12.80 5.66
C GLU A 172 0.19 11.85 6.16
N PRO A 173 0.03 11.04 7.23
CA PRO A 173 1.11 10.14 7.66
C PRO A 173 1.49 9.14 6.58
N VAL A 174 0.49 8.53 5.94
CA VAL A 174 0.68 7.52 4.91
C VAL A 174 1.11 8.18 3.60
N LEU A 175 0.54 9.33 3.24
CA LEU A 175 0.97 10.11 2.08
C LEU A 175 2.45 10.48 2.19
N GLY A 176 2.88 11.02 3.34
CA GLY A 176 4.28 11.36 3.58
C GLY A 176 5.16 10.13 3.53
N TYR A 177 4.75 9.03 4.17
CA TYR A 177 5.49 7.76 4.11
C TYR A 177 5.75 7.32 2.67
N VAL A 178 4.73 7.35 1.82
CA VAL A 178 4.83 6.93 0.42
C VAL A 178 5.69 7.91 -0.37
N LEU A 179 5.52 9.22 -0.16
CA LEU A 179 6.31 10.26 -0.82
C LEU A 179 7.80 10.12 -0.51
N TYR A 180 8.16 9.93 0.77
CA TYR A 180 9.55 9.75 1.18
C TYR A 180 10.12 8.41 0.73
N HIS A 181 9.32 7.34 0.73
CA HIS A 181 9.69 6.05 0.14
C HIS A 181 10.02 6.19 -1.36
N ASP A 182 9.16 6.85 -2.13
CA ASP A 182 9.39 7.08 -3.56
C ASP A 182 10.60 7.99 -3.80
N ALA A 183 10.79 9.00 -2.95
CA ALA A 183 11.93 9.91 -3.05
C ALA A 183 13.27 9.20 -2.84
N GLU A 184 13.36 8.29 -1.87
CA GLU A 184 14.57 7.47 -1.67
C GLU A 184 14.85 6.56 -2.87
N GLN A 185 13.81 5.96 -3.45
CA GLN A 185 13.97 5.07 -4.60
C GLN A 185 14.36 5.79 -5.88
N ASN A 186 13.84 7.00 -6.09
CA ASN A 186 14.04 7.77 -7.32
C ASN A 186 15.07 8.91 -7.18
N GLY A 187 15.66 9.09 -6.01
CA GLY A 187 16.62 10.17 -5.73
C GLY A 187 16.00 11.57 -5.76
N TRP A 188 14.72 11.71 -5.40
CA TRP A 188 14.03 13.01 -5.44
C TRP A 188 14.31 13.86 -4.20
N ARG A 189 14.41 15.17 -4.41
CA ARG A 189 14.50 16.18 -3.33
C ARG A 189 13.42 17.24 -3.39
N ALA A 190 13.01 17.62 -4.60
CA ALA A 190 11.92 18.57 -4.83
C ALA A 190 11.07 18.16 -6.04
N PRO A 191 10.41 16.99 -6.03
CA PRO A 191 9.60 16.56 -7.17
C PRO A 191 8.38 17.48 -7.35
N SER A 192 7.92 17.64 -8.59
CA SER A 192 6.61 18.27 -8.85
C SER A 192 5.48 17.29 -8.56
N THR A 193 4.25 17.75 -8.36
CA THR A 193 3.11 16.81 -8.27
C THR A 193 2.92 16.03 -9.57
N LEU A 194 3.28 16.61 -10.73
CA LEU A 194 3.30 15.87 -11.99
C LEU A 194 4.29 14.70 -11.96
N THR A 195 5.52 14.94 -11.49
CA THR A 195 6.54 13.89 -11.32
C THR A 195 6.05 12.79 -10.37
N ILE A 196 5.46 13.17 -9.23
CA ILE A 196 4.88 12.22 -8.27
C ILE A 196 3.76 11.39 -8.92
N MET A 197 2.93 11.99 -9.78
CA MET A 197 1.86 11.26 -10.45
C MET A 197 2.36 10.28 -11.50
N GLU A 198 3.33 10.68 -12.30
CA GLU A 198 3.81 9.90 -13.44
C GLU A 198 4.78 8.79 -13.03
N GLN A 199 5.61 9.04 -12.02
CA GLN A 199 6.72 8.17 -11.64
C GLN A 199 6.56 7.58 -10.24
N GLY A 200 5.71 8.18 -9.40
CA GLY A 200 5.49 7.75 -8.03
C GLY A 200 4.50 6.60 -7.92
N THR A 201 4.42 6.04 -6.72
CA THR A 201 3.54 4.94 -6.37
C THR A 201 2.22 5.41 -5.76
N ILE A 202 2.11 6.69 -5.35
CA ILE A 202 0.90 7.26 -4.71
C ILE A 202 -0.33 7.12 -5.63
N VAL A 203 -0.25 7.59 -6.86
CA VAL A 203 -1.37 7.56 -7.80
C VAL A 203 -1.87 6.14 -8.04
N PRO A 204 -1.04 5.17 -8.46
CA PRO A 204 -1.52 3.80 -8.64
C PRO A 204 -1.99 3.18 -7.32
N ALA A 205 -1.23 3.26 -6.22
CA ALA A 205 -1.60 2.58 -4.97
C ALA A 205 -2.93 3.08 -4.36
N PHE A 206 -3.26 4.36 -4.54
CA PHE A 206 -4.43 4.98 -3.92
C PHE A 206 -5.50 5.41 -4.90
N LEU A 207 -5.27 5.24 -6.21
CA LEU A 207 -6.14 5.78 -7.26
C LEU A 207 -6.33 7.30 -7.08
N CYS A 208 -5.23 7.97 -6.72
CA CYS A 208 -5.22 9.37 -6.34
C CYS A 208 -5.18 10.26 -7.59
N ASN A 209 -6.12 11.18 -7.73
CA ASN A 209 -6.07 12.19 -8.79
C ASN A 209 -5.25 13.43 -8.38
N ARG A 210 -4.88 14.26 -9.36
CA ARG A 210 -4.05 15.45 -9.11
C ARG A 210 -4.64 16.41 -8.09
N PRO A 211 -5.94 16.79 -8.15
CA PRO A 211 -6.52 17.72 -7.19
C PRO A 211 -6.41 17.22 -5.74
N LEU A 212 -6.68 15.93 -5.50
CA LEU A 212 -6.55 15.34 -4.17
C LEU A 212 -5.10 15.28 -3.70
N LEU A 213 -4.17 14.91 -4.59
CA LEU A 213 -2.73 14.87 -4.29
C LEU A 213 -2.21 16.26 -3.89
N VAL A 214 -2.55 17.30 -4.66
CA VAL A 214 -2.15 18.68 -4.37
C VAL A 214 -2.72 19.12 -3.02
N ALA A 215 -4.01 18.89 -2.78
CA ALA A 215 -4.66 19.26 -1.52
C ALA A 215 -4.03 18.55 -0.32
N ALA A 216 -3.75 17.25 -0.44
CA ALA A 216 -3.15 16.47 0.63
C ALA A 216 -1.68 16.85 0.86
N THR A 217 -0.94 17.16 -0.20
CA THR A 217 0.44 17.68 -0.08
C THR A 217 0.47 19.03 0.63
N LYS A 218 -0.48 19.93 0.36
CA LYS A 218 -0.60 21.19 1.10
C LYS A 218 -0.89 20.96 2.58
N ARG A 219 -1.71 19.96 2.93
CA ARG A 219 -1.94 19.57 4.34
C ARG A 219 -0.68 18.99 4.98
N LEU A 220 0.06 18.13 4.28
CA LEU A 220 1.36 17.62 4.73
C LEU A 220 2.37 18.76 4.96
N ALA A 221 2.40 19.75 4.07
CA ALA A 221 3.25 20.92 4.19
C ALA A 221 2.87 21.81 5.39
N SER A 222 1.56 21.99 5.65
CA SER A 222 1.08 22.73 6.82
C SER A 222 1.49 22.10 8.16
N LYS A 223 1.83 20.80 8.15
CA LYS A 223 2.37 20.06 9.29
C LYS A 223 3.91 20.08 9.36
N GLY A 224 4.60 20.77 8.43
CA GLY A 224 6.06 20.92 8.42
C GLY A 224 6.85 19.73 7.87
N HIS A 225 6.18 18.76 7.22
CA HIS A 225 6.85 17.57 6.67
C HIS A 225 7.27 17.70 5.20
N CYS A 226 6.94 18.82 4.56
CA CYS A 226 7.47 19.27 3.28
C CYS A 226 7.16 20.76 3.11
N GLU A 227 7.69 21.38 2.07
CA GLU A 227 7.24 22.69 1.58
C GLU A 227 6.54 22.52 0.23
N TYR A 228 5.50 23.31 0.00
CA TYR A 228 4.78 23.32 -1.27
C TYR A 228 4.90 24.67 -1.94
N HIS A 229 5.62 24.72 -3.06
CA HIS A 229 5.87 25.93 -3.83
C HIS A 229 5.07 25.86 -5.13
N GLN A 230 4.32 26.92 -5.45
CA GLN A 230 3.54 27.00 -6.68
C GLN A 230 3.96 28.23 -7.50
N HIS A 231 4.37 28.00 -8.74
CA HIS A 231 4.76 29.03 -9.70
C HIS A 231 3.99 28.85 -11.00
N GLY A 232 2.94 29.67 -11.19
CA GLY A 232 2.03 29.55 -12.33
C GLY A 232 1.33 28.20 -12.37
N HIS A 233 1.50 27.47 -13.47
CA HIS A 233 0.94 26.13 -13.69
C HIS A 233 1.85 24.99 -13.20
N THR A 234 3.01 25.33 -12.65
CA THR A 234 3.99 24.37 -12.12
C THR A 234 4.05 24.45 -10.60
N ASP A 235 4.39 23.33 -9.99
CA ASP A 235 4.52 23.21 -8.55
C ASP A 235 5.69 22.31 -8.17
N GLN A 236 6.22 22.50 -6.98
CA GLN A 236 7.31 21.73 -6.40
C GLN A 236 6.98 21.37 -4.95
N VAL A 237 7.30 20.13 -4.59
CA VAL A 237 7.16 19.60 -3.23
C VAL A 237 8.56 19.42 -2.68
N GLN A 238 9.08 20.41 -1.96
CA GLN A 238 10.42 20.32 -1.39
C GLN A 238 10.39 19.50 -0.10
N LEU A 239 11.15 18.41 -0.05
CA LEU A 239 11.18 17.51 1.10
C LEU A 239 12.03 18.13 2.21
N THR A 240 11.52 18.13 3.45
CA THR A 240 12.25 18.66 4.61
C THR A 240 13.13 17.62 5.28
N HIS A 241 12.78 16.34 5.17
CA HIS A 241 13.57 15.22 5.69
C HIS A 241 14.46 14.63 4.60
N HIS A 242 15.60 14.06 4.96
CA HIS A 242 16.54 13.46 4.00
C HIS A 242 16.24 12.00 3.71
N THR A 243 15.58 11.33 4.66
CA THR A 243 15.26 9.89 4.61
C THR A 243 13.83 9.64 5.06
N LEU A 244 13.29 8.48 4.69
CA LEU A 244 12.01 7.98 5.17
C LEU A 244 12.04 7.75 6.68
N GLU A 245 13.18 7.32 7.22
CA GLU A 245 13.40 7.14 8.65
C GLU A 245 13.22 8.47 9.40
N GLU A 246 13.86 9.54 8.93
CA GLU A 246 13.73 10.89 9.53
C GLU A 246 12.27 11.37 9.50
N PHE A 247 11.57 11.20 8.38
CA PHE A 247 10.14 11.55 8.28
C PHE A 247 9.31 10.78 9.32
N VAL A 248 9.49 9.46 9.40
CA VAL A 248 8.73 8.62 10.33
C VAL A 248 9.04 8.99 11.76
N ASP A 249 10.31 9.20 12.12
CA ASP A 249 10.69 9.58 13.49
C ASP A 249 10.12 10.95 13.88
N ALA A 250 10.08 11.91 12.95
CA ALA A 250 9.49 13.24 13.16
C ALA A 250 7.95 13.26 13.23
N TRP A 251 7.27 12.23 12.72
CA TRP A 251 5.81 12.17 12.72
C TRP A 251 5.25 11.98 14.14
N GLN A 252 4.33 12.86 14.57
CA GLN A 252 3.66 12.80 15.88
C GLN A 252 2.21 12.34 15.76
#